data_AF-A0A1V1T8G2-F1
#
_entry.id   AF-A0A1V1T8G2-F1
#
_cell.length_a   1.000
_cell.length_b   1.000
_cell.length_c   1.000
_cell.angle_alpha   90.00
_cell.angle_beta   90.00
_cell.angle_gamma   90.00
#
_symmetry.space_group_name_H-M   'P 1'
#
loop_
_entity.id
_entity.type
_entity.pdbx_description
1 polymer ?
#
loop_
_entity_poly.entity_id
_entity_poly.type
_entity_poly.pdbx_seq_one_letter_code
_entity_poly.pdbx_strand_id
1 'polypeptide(L)'
;MKTPYQVNTHDLEIEYYFKDVATLLAVSGDQEFKELHLESEPYVAHDTAKVTLTWIETYLENGKMVNVDSEGQSLYASFAELADIKGSEKPVEKYYEE
;
A
#
# COMPACT_ATOMS: atom_id res chain seq x y z
N MET A 1 -14.43 -17.40 22.77
CA MET A 1 -14.45 -17.80 21.35
C MET A 1 -13.06 -17.50 20.80
N LYS A 2 -12.33 -18.49 20.29
CA LYS A 2 -11.03 -18.27 19.62
C LYS A 2 -11.34 -18.14 18.13
N THR A 3 -11.24 -16.93 17.57
CA THR A 3 -11.30 -16.75 16.13
C THR A 3 -9.97 -17.22 15.52
N PRO A 4 -9.94 -17.66 14.24
CA PRO A 4 -8.68 -18.06 13.58
C PRO A 4 -7.77 -16.86 13.26
N TYR A 5 -8.24 -15.64 13.52
CA TYR A 5 -7.53 -14.40 13.21
C TYR A 5 -6.53 -14.07 14.31
N GLN A 6 -5.30 -13.78 13.92
CA GLN A 6 -4.30 -13.19 14.81
C GLN A 6 -4.46 -11.68 14.80
N VAL A 7 -4.46 -11.07 16.00
CA VAL A 7 -4.39 -9.61 16.12
C VAL A 7 -2.97 -9.19 15.75
N ASN A 8 -2.86 -8.31 14.76
CA ASN A 8 -1.59 -7.66 14.43
C ASN A 8 -1.34 -6.55 15.45
N THR A 9 -0.34 -6.71 16.32
CA THR A 9 0.01 -5.71 17.33
C THR A 9 1.01 -4.72 16.74
N HIS A 10 0.62 -3.45 16.66
CA HIS A 10 1.46 -2.32 16.28
C HIS A 10 1.01 -1.08 17.05
N ASP A 11 1.91 -0.12 17.25
CA ASP A 11 1.59 1.17 17.89
C ASP A 11 0.93 2.15 16.90
N LEU A 12 1.25 2.02 15.60
CA LEU A 12 0.73 2.83 14.51
C LEU A 12 0.67 2.00 13.20
N GLU A 13 -0.36 2.22 12.41
CA GLU A 13 -0.48 1.73 11.04
C GLU A 13 -0.83 2.91 10.13
N ILE A 14 -0.09 3.05 9.01
CA ILE A 14 -0.28 4.08 8.00
C ILE A 14 -0.61 3.38 6.70
N GLU A 15 -1.78 3.68 6.13
CA GLU A 15 -2.24 3.10 4.87
C GLU A 15 -2.33 4.16 3.77
N TYR A 16 -1.69 3.89 2.65
CA TYR A 16 -1.79 4.70 1.45
C TYR A 16 -2.59 3.95 0.39
N TYR A 17 -3.61 4.59 -0.15
CA TYR A 17 -4.50 4.00 -1.13
C TYR A 17 -4.25 4.58 -2.51
N PHE A 18 -3.86 3.71 -3.44
CA PHE A 18 -3.58 4.06 -4.83
C PHE A 18 -4.58 3.34 -5.74
N LYS A 19 -5.02 4.02 -6.81
CA LYS A 19 -5.95 3.45 -7.78
C LYS A 19 -5.26 2.45 -8.73
N ASP A 20 -3.95 2.59 -8.92
CA ASP A 20 -3.15 1.73 -9.78
C ASP A 20 -1.67 1.72 -9.34
N VAL A 21 -0.94 0.72 -9.85
CA VAL A 21 0.51 0.54 -9.58
C VAL A 21 1.33 1.71 -10.10
N ALA A 22 0.95 2.30 -11.23
CA ALA A 22 1.71 3.38 -11.83
C ALA A 22 1.75 4.61 -10.90
N THR A 23 0.63 4.92 -10.26
CA THR A 23 0.51 5.99 -9.27
C THR A 23 1.33 5.68 -8.02
N LEU A 24 1.28 4.45 -7.51
CA LEU A 24 2.14 4.00 -6.39
C LEU A 24 3.62 4.23 -6.70
N LEU A 25 4.08 3.78 -7.88
CA LEU A 25 5.47 3.91 -8.29
C LEU A 25 5.88 5.38 -8.46
N ALA A 26 5.02 6.20 -9.06
CA ALA A 26 5.27 7.63 -9.22
C ALA A 26 5.44 8.32 -7.84
N VAL A 27 4.55 8.04 -6.89
CA VAL A 27 4.62 8.60 -5.53
C VAL A 27 5.82 8.10 -4.75
N SER A 28 6.25 6.85 -4.94
CA SER A 28 7.48 6.34 -4.30
C SER A 28 8.75 7.10 -4.74
N GLY A 29 8.74 7.65 -5.96
CA GLY A 29 9.83 8.47 -6.49
C GLY A 29 9.73 9.95 -6.11
N ASP A 30 8.61 10.39 -5.54
CA ASP A 30 8.31 11.78 -5.25
C ASP A 30 9.06 12.29 -4.01
N GLN A 31 9.65 13.48 -4.14
CA GLN A 31 10.49 14.06 -3.09
C GLN A 31 9.67 14.55 -1.89
N GLU A 32 8.51 15.14 -2.13
CA GLU A 32 7.60 15.62 -1.09
C GLU A 32 7.09 14.42 -0.27
N PHE A 33 6.80 13.30 -0.93
CA PHE A 33 6.41 12.07 -0.25
C PHE A 33 7.52 11.49 0.63
N LYS A 34 8.79 11.61 0.23
CA LYS A 34 9.94 11.19 1.06
C LYS A 34 10.14 12.12 2.26
N GLU A 35 10.04 13.43 2.04
CA GLU A 35 10.15 14.44 3.10
C GLU A 35 9.08 14.23 4.17
N LEU A 36 7.84 13.90 3.78
CA LEU A 36 6.78 13.54 4.72
C LEU A 36 7.16 12.39 5.66
N HIS A 37 7.85 11.35 5.14
CA HIS A 37 8.29 10.24 5.98
C HIS A 37 9.41 10.69 6.93
N LEU A 38 10.38 11.46 6.44
CA LEU A 38 11.47 11.98 7.27
C LEU A 38 10.95 12.89 8.39
N GLU A 39 9.95 13.73 8.12
CA GLU A 39 9.30 14.55 9.15
C GLU A 39 8.65 13.71 10.27
N SER A 40 8.32 12.45 9.99
CA SER A 40 7.70 11.54 10.96
C SER A 40 8.70 10.81 11.88
N GLU A 41 10.01 10.88 11.61
CA GLU A 41 11.06 10.21 12.42
C GLU A 41 10.95 10.44 13.94
N PRO A 42 10.63 11.65 14.44
CA PRO A 42 10.51 11.88 15.87
C PRO A 42 9.36 11.09 16.53
N TYR A 43 8.43 10.57 15.73
CA TYR A 43 7.20 9.92 16.16
C TYR A 43 7.12 8.46 15.71
N VAL A 44 7.85 8.07 14.67
CA VAL A 44 7.76 6.76 14.01
C VAL A 44 9.16 6.16 13.86
N ALA A 45 9.35 4.95 14.42
CA ALA A 45 10.59 4.20 14.29
C ALA A 45 10.63 3.47 12.93
N HIS A 46 11.14 4.13 11.89
CA HIS A 46 11.17 3.59 10.52
C HIS A 46 12.03 2.33 10.38
N ASP A 47 13.07 2.17 11.20
CA ASP A 47 13.98 1.01 11.21
C ASP A 47 13.30 -0.31 11.62
N THR A 48 12.20 -0.22 12.35
CA THR A 48 11.39 -1.37 12.79
C THR A 48 10.06 -1.50 12.05
N ALA A 49 9.78 -0.57 11.12
CA ALA A 49 8.53 -0.56 10.38
C ALA A 49 8.39 -1.79 9.47
N LYS A 50 7.21 -2.41 9.51
CA LYS A 50 6.84 -3.47 8.56
C LYS A 50 6.06 -2.84 7.42
N VAL A 51 6.63 -2.88 6.21
CA VAL A 51 5.96 -2.41 4.99
C VAL A 51 5.23 -3.56 4.32
N THR A 52 3.94 -3.39 4.06
CA THR A 52 3.12 -4.35 3.32
C THR A 52 2.47 -3.68 2.12
N LEU A 53 2.50 -4.35 0.97
CA LEU A 53 1.74 -3.98 -0.21
C LEU A 53 0.58 -4.97 -0.38
N THR A 54 -0.64 -4.47 -0.47
CA THR A 54 -1.86 -5.27 -0.61
C THR A 54 -2.83 -4.65 -1.61
N TRP A 55 -3.81 -5.45 -2.04
CA TRP A 55 -4.88 -5.03 -2.94
C TRP A 55 -6.19 -4.93 -2.17
N ILE A 56 -6.94 -3.86 -2.41
CA ILE A 56 -8.34 -3.80 -1.98
C ILE A 56 -9.20 -4.36 -3.11
N GLU A 57 -9.74 -5.56 -2.89
CA GLU A 57 -10.61 -6.25 -3.84
C GLU A 57 -11.99 -5.60 -3.96
N THR A 58 -12.45 -4.88 -2.94
CA THR A 58 -13.77 -4.25 -2.91
C THR A 58 -13.71 -2.97 -2.08
N TYR A 59 -14.10 -1.83 -2.66
CA TYR A 59 -14.28 -0.61 -1.87
C TYR A 59 -15.57 0.13 -2.23
N LEU A 60 -16.09 0.83 -1.22
CA LEU A 60 -17.30 1.64 -1.33
C LEU A 60 -16.91 3.07 -1.68
N GLU A 61 -17.48 3.59 -2.76
CA GLU A 61 -17.41 5.01 -3.12
C GLU A 61 -18.83 5.56 -3.12
N ASN A 62 -19.09 6.61 -2.32
CA ASN A 62 -20.42 7.22 -2.17
C ASN A 62 -21.53 6.21 -1.81
N GLY A 63 -21.21 5.20 -0.99
CA GLY A 63 -22.15 4.16 -0.56
C GLY A 63 -22.45 3.10 -1.63
N LYS A 64 -21.69 3.08 -2.74
CA LYS A 64 -21.83 2.07 -3.80
C LYS A 64 -20.53 1.28 -3.97
N MET A 65 -20.66 -0.01 -4.19
CA MET A 65 -19.54 -0.83 -4.69
C MET A 65 -19.27 -0.41 -6.13
N VAL A 66 -18.04 0.04 -6.42
CA VAL A 66 -17.70 0.61 -7.74
C VAL A 66 -16.78 -0.27 -8.57
N ASN A 67 -16.28 -1.36 -8.00
CA ASN A 67 -15.28 -2.22 -8.62
C ASN A 67 -15.74 -3.67 -8.79
N VAL A 68 -17.05 -3.90 -8.80
CA VAL A 68 -17.66 -5.18 -9.15
C VAL A 68 -18.76 -4.99 -10.19
N ASP A 69 -18.94 -5.95 -11.08
CA ASP A 69 -20.00 -5.95 -12.08
C ASP A 69 -21.35 -6.43 -11.53
N SER A 70 -22.36 -6.50 -12.40
CA SER A 70 -23.70 -6.99 -12.03
C SER A 70 -23.74 -8.47 -11.63
N GLU A 71 -22.69 -9.23 -11.92
CA GLU A 71 -22.52 -10.65 -11.56
C GLU A 71 -21.67 -10.81 -10.28
N GLY A 72 -21.22 -9.70 -9.69
CA GLY A 72 -20.38 -9.67 -8.49
C GLY A 72 -18.93 -10.01 -8.75
N GLN A 73 -18.47 -10.00 -10.01
CA GLN A 73 -17.07 -10.21 -10.36
C GLN A 73 -16.30 -8.89 -10.28
N SER A 74 -15.04 -8.97 -9.86
CA SER A 74 -14.14 -7.81 -9.84
C SER A 74 -14.00 -7.23 -11.26
N LEU A 75 -14.07 -5.90 -11.37
CA LEU A 75 -13.76 -5.17 -12.60
C LEU A 75 -12.25 -5.01 -12.81
N TYR A 76 -11.42 -5.36 -11.82
CA TYR A 76 -9.97 -5.33 -11.91
C TYR A 76 -9.39 -6.65 -12.44
N ALA A 77 -8.17 -6.59 -12.97
CA ALA A 77 -7.40 -7.78 -13.32
C ALA A 77 -7.11 -8.66 -12.09
N SER A 78 -6.69 -9.91 -12.31
CA SER A 78 -6.40 -10.83 -11.20
C SER A 78 -5.25 -10.33 -10.33
N PHE A 79 -5.19 -10.78 -9.07
CA PHE A 79 -4.06 -10.48 -8.18
C PHE A 79 -2.72 -10.84 -8.84
N ALA A 80 -2.63 -11.98 -9.53
CA ALA A 80 -1.38 -12.40 -10.18
C ALA A 80 -0.91 -11.40 -11.25
N GLU A 81 -1.84 -10.81 -12.00
CA GLU A 81 -1.53 -9.79 -13.02
C GLU A 81 -1.18 -8.45 -12.38
N LEU A 82 -1.91 -8.03 -11.35
CA LEU A 82 -1.68 -6.77 -10.66
C LEU A 82 -0.42 -6.79 -9.79
N ALA A 83 -0.07 -7.94 -9.23
CA ALA A 83 1.12 -8.16 -8.42
C ALA A 83 2.40 -8.37 -9.24
N ASP A 84 2.32 -8.51 -10.57
CA ASP A 84 3.49 -8.47 -11.47
C ASP A 84 4.03 -7.04 -11.61
N ILE A 85 4.36 -6.43 -10.48
CA ILE A 85 4.95 -5.11 -10.40
C ILE A 85 6.41 -5.24 -10.80
N LYS A 86 6.71 -4.85 -12.04
CA LYS A 86 8.10 -4.76 -12.51
C LYS A 86 8.78 -3.58 -11.84
N GLY A 87 9.46 -3.86 -10.73
CA GLY A 87 10.37 -2.91 -10.10
C GLY A 87 11.49 -2.49 -11.07
N SER A 88 12.08 -1.32 -10.85
CA SER A 88 13.35 -1.01 -11.49
C SER A 88 14.42 -1.99 -10.98
N GLU A 89 15.26 -2.55 -11.88
CA GLU A 89 16.30 -3.53 -11.53
C GLU A 89 17.39 -2.99 -10.58
N LYS A 90 17.32 -1.71 -10.22
CA LYS A 90 18.28 -1.07 -9.31
C LYS A 90 17.63 -0.93 -7.94
N PRO A 91 18.11 -1.67 -6.92
CA PRO A 91 17.78 -1.35 -5.55
C PRO A 91 18.14 0.11 -5.30
N VAL A 92 17.23 0.87 -4.69
CA VAL A 92 17.61 2.19 -4.17
C VAL A 92 18.51 1.90 -2.96
N GLU A 93 19.82 2.15 -3.08
CA GLU A 93 20.81 1.78 -2.07
C GLU A 93 20.50 2.39 -0.69
N LYS A 94 19.79 3.52 -0.66
CA LYS A 94 19.25 4.16 0.55
C LYS A 94 17.92 4.87 0.22
N TYR A 95 16.81 4.44 0.84
CA TYR A 95 15.52 5.14 0.70
C TYR A 95 15.46 6.41 1.57
N TYR A 96 16.22 6.42 2.67
CA TYR A 96 16.44 7.54 3.57
C TYR A 96 17.94 7.88 3.55
N GLU A 97 18.30 9.11 3.17
CA GLU A 97 19.68 9.60 3.29
C GLU A 97 19.94 10.00 4.76
N GLU A 98 21.13 9.70 5.28
CA GLU A 98 21.62 10.11 6.61
C GLU A 98 21.99 11.60 6.64
#